data_AF-A0A7W2YFQ4-F1
#
_entry.id   AF-A0A7W2YFQ4-F1
#
_cell.length_a   1.000
_cell.length_b   1.000
_cell.length_c   1.000
_cell.angle_alpha   90.00
_cell.angle_beta   90.00
_cell.angle_gamma   90.00
#
_symmetry.space_group_name_H-M   'P 1'
#
loop_
_entity.id
_entity.type
_entity.pdbx_description
1 polymer ?
#
loop_
_entity_poly.entity_id
_entity_poly.type
_entity_poly.pdbx_seq_one_letter_code
_entity_poly.pdbx_strand_id
1 'polypeptide(L)'
;MATTPEEIKSLCEQWCSSVKTPDGGMAIGANSEKYRLFANGVRFHELDHQALLASILGLSKVLLLPGLNTIVVDDHFGLWSWCAEVLVGSRSEYFSNEEHEMKSLFQASIRASLVNCKKPARSSEEQQLQYESEQKIPHHARYFLYDSSLILAYIGFPLLESTLKRVSSTYLNMDGTVKSTFQVKNRAGKPRPYKIGAQCSSIRDVLNLVYDEIADSELKVLLQEFRVHISSLDDSQDPFDLIYSWRNQSLHGSTNFQTIGGTLLNLSLLLCIYSLKDNYEELRNKVIEQCRREESHDHKSPWSFYPPY
;
A
#
# COMPACT_ATOMS: atom_id res chain seq x y z
N MET A 1 -12.53 -20.75 11.19
CA MET A 1 -11.14 -21.19 10.95
C MET A 1 -10.32 -19.94 10.70
N ALA A 2 -9.09 -19.86 11.19
CA ALA A 2 -8.23 -18.72 10.89
C ALA A 2 -7.82 -18.79 9.42
N THR A 3 -7.97 -17.69 8.68
CA THR A 3 -7.55 -17.60 7.27
C THR A 3 -6.03 -17.68 7.18
N THR A 4 -5.49 -18.59 6.38
CA THR A 4 -4.03 -18.77 6.26
C THR A 4 -3.43 -17.90 5.15
N PRO A 5 -2.11 -17.61 5.19
CA PRO A 5 -1.41 -16.93 4.11
C PRO A 5 -1.60 -17.60 2.74
N GLU A 6 -1.58 -18.93 2.69
CA GLU A 6 -1.73 -19.73 1.46
C GLU A 6 -3.13 -19.60 0.87
N GLU A 7 -4.17 -19.58 1.71
CA GLU A 7 -5.55 -19.34 1.26
C GLU A 7 -5.68 -17.97 0.61
N ILE A 8 -5.11 -16.92 1.22
CA ILE A 8 -5.13 -15.55 0.67
C ILE A 8 -4.39 -15.50 -0.67
N LYS A 9 -3.18 -16.06 -0.73
CA LYS A 9 -2.38 -16.12 -1.98
C LYS A 9 -3.19 -16.83 -3.07
N SER A 10 -3.76 -18.00 -2.76
CA SER A 10 -4.58 -18.78 -3.69
C SER A 10 -5.79 -17.99 -4.20
N LEU A 11 -6.52 -17.29 -3.33
CA LEU A 11 -7.65 -16.47 -3.73
C LEU A 11 -7.25 -15.34 -4.70
N CYS A 12 -6.19 -14.60 -4.37
CA CYS A 12 -5.69 -13.54 -5.25
C CYS A 12 -5.19 -14.10 -6.60
N GLU A 13 -4.52 -15.25 -6.61
CA GLU A 13 -4.05 -15.90 -7.83
C GLU A 13 -5.19 -16.41 -8.72
N GLN A 14 -6.20 -17.03 -8.11
CA GLN A 14 -7.40 -17.48 -8.80
C GLN A 14 -8.17 -16.30 -9.37
N TRP A 15 -8.28 -15.19 -8.62
CA TRP A 15 -8.84 -13.94 -9.14
C TRP A 15 -8.07 -13.46 -10.37
N CYS A 16 -6.75 -13.28 -10.28
CA CYS A 16 -5.91 -12.83 -11.39
C CYS A 16 -5.96 -13.76 -12.62
N SER A 17 -6.15 -15.05 -12.40
CA SER A 17 -6.24 -16.04 -13.48
C SER A 17 -7.61 -16.03 -14.14
N SER A 18 -8.67 -15.85 -13.36
CA SER A 18 -10.06 -15.86 -13.82
C SER A 18 -10.46 -14.65 -14.66
N VAL A 19 -9.75 -13.53 -14.50
CA VAL A 19 -9.99 -12.32 -15.29
C VAL A 19 -9.36 -12.37 -16.67
N LYS A 20 -8.38 -13.26 -16.92
CA LYS A 20 -7.72 -13.39 -18.21
C LYS A 20 -8.57 -14.20 -19.17
N THR A 21 -8.85 -13.67 -20.36
CA THR A 21 -9.58 -14.38 -21.41
C THR A 21 -8.59 -15.13 -22.33
N PRO A 22 -9.03 -16.19 -23.05
CA PRO A 22 -8.14 -17.01 -23.89
C PRO A 22 -7.45 -16.26 -25.03
N ASP A 23 -8.03 -15.15 -25.47
CA ASP A 23 -7.52 -14.24 -26.50
C ASP A 23 -6.56 -13.16 -25.94
N GLY A 24 -6.22 -13.24 -24.64
CA GLY A 24 -5.34 -12.27 -23.98
C GLY A 24 -6.04 -10.99 -23.53
N GLY A 25 -7.36 -10.89 -23.73
CA GLY A 25 -8.19 -9.86 -23.14
C GLY A 25 -8.41 -10.07 -21.63
N MET A 26 -9.19 -9.17 -21.04
CA MET A 26 -9.60 -9.30 -19.65
C MET A 26 -11.08 -9.02 -19.45
N ALA A 27 -11.73 -9.84 -18.62
CA ALA A 27 -13.14 -9.75 -18.30
C ALA A 27 -13.38 -9.96 -16.80
N ILE A 28 -13.90 -8.93 -16.13
CA ILE A 28 -14.31 -9.00 -14.73
C ILE A 28 -15.79 -9.37 -14.69
N GLY A 29 -16.16 -10.35 -13.86
CA GLY A 29 -17.55 -10.77 -13.71
C GLY A 29 -17.74 -11.74 -12.55
N ALA A 30 -18.90 -12.40 -12.49
CA ALA A 30 -19.23 -13.32 -11.39
C ALA A 30 -18.16 -14.41 -11.15
N ASN A 31 -17.50 -14.87 -12.23
CA ASN A 31 -16.43 -15.87 -12.15
C ASN A 31 -15.16 -15.38 -11.44
N SER A 32 -14.84 -14.10 -11.55
CA SER A 32 -13.69 -13.50 -10.84
C SER A 32 -14.08 -13.03 -9.45
N GLU A 33 -15.24 -12.38 -9.31
CA GLU A 33 -15.66 -11.78 -8.05
C GLU A 33 -15.87 -12.79 -6.91
N LYS A 34 -16.14 -14.06 -7.22
CA LYS A 34 -16.20 -15.12 -6.20
C LYS A 34 -14.87 -15.38 -5.48
N TYR A 35 -13.73 -14.92 -6.01
CA TYR A 35 -12.41 -15.07 -5.40
C TYR A 35 -11.96 -13.84 -4.59
N ARG A 36 -12.82 -12.82 -4.44
CA ARG A 36 -12.52 -11.67 -3.58
C ARG A 36 -12.29 -12.10 -2.13
N LEU A 37 -11.39 -11.43 -1.43
CA LEU A 37 -11.06 -11.77 -0.05
C LEU A 37 -12.30 -11.62 0.85
N PHE A 38 -13.02 -10.49 0.75
CA PHE A 38 -14.26 -10.30 1.50
C PHE A 38 -15.37 -11.30 1.14
N ALA A 39 -15.48 -11.70 -0.12
CA ALA A 39 -16.46 -12.71 -0.55
C ALA A 39 -16.17 -14.10 0.05
N ASN A 40 -14.91 -14.37 0.42
CA ASN A 40 -14.46 -15.60 1.05
C ASN A 40 -14.29 -15.46 2.57
N GLY A 41 -14.92 -14.44 3.17
CA GLY A 41 -14.99 -14.28 4.62
C GLY A 41 -13.71 -13.74 5.28
N VAL A 42 -12.72 -13.31 4.49
CA VAL A 42 -11.49 -12.71 5.04
C VAL A 42 -11.84 -11.40 5.76
N ARG A 43 -11.39 -11.25 7.00
CA ARG A 43 -11.51 -10.02 7.78
C ARG A 43 -10.11 -9.56 8.15
N PHE A 44 -9.66 -8.43 7.60
CA PHE A 44 -8.27 -7.97 7.78
C PHE A 44 -7.85 -7.80 9.25
N HIS A 45 -8.78 -7.38 10.12
CA HIS A 45 -8.52 -7.26 11.55
C HIS A 45 -8.41 -8.59 12.30
N GLU A 46 -8.80 -9.72 11.68
CA GLU A 46 -8.66 -11.06 12.25
C GLU A 46 -7.40 -11.78 11.75
N LEU A 47 -6.70 -11.22 10.75
CA LEU A 47 -5.50 -11.81 10.18
C LEU A 47 -4.32 -11.70 11.13
N ASP A 48 -3.54 -12.77 11.24
CA ASP A 48 -2.22 -12.71 11.85
C ASP A 48 -1.22 -11.93 10.97
N HIS A 49 -0.03 -11.68 11.51
CA HIS A 49 1.00 -10.93 10.81
C HIS A 49 1.31 -11.48 9.40
N GLN A 50 1.43 -12.80 9.25
CA GLN A 50 1.81 -13.44 7.99
C GLN A 50 0.68 -13.37 6.96
N ALA A 51 -0.56 -13.60 7.40
CA ALA A 51 -1.74 -13.50 6.55
C ALA A 51 -1.99 -12.06 6.09
N LEU A 52 -1.68 -11.07 6.95
CA LEU A 52 -1.74 -9.66 6.55
C LEU A 52 -0.68 -9.33 5.48
N LEU A 53 0.56 -9.79 5.64
CA LEU A 53 1.62 -9.61 4.63
C LEU A 53 1.24 -10.27 3.29
N ALA A 54 0.68 -11.49 3.34
CA ALA A 54 0.16 -12.17 2.16
C ALA A 54 -0.98 -11.39 1.49
N SER A 55 -1.84 -10.72 2.26
CA SER A 55 -2.88 -9.84 1.73
C SER A 55 -2.30 -8.62 1.01
N ILE A 56 -1.25 -8.00 1.57
CA ILE A 56 -0.57 -6.86 0.94
C ILE A 56 0.02 -7.28 -0.40
N LEU A 57 0.71 -8.43 -0.47
CA LEU A 57 1.28 -8.94 -1.72
C LEU A 57 0.20 -9.34 -2.73
N GLY A 58 -0.78 -10.13 -2.29
CA GLY A 58 -1.87 -10.60 -3.14
C GLY A 58 -2.68 -9.46 -3.75
N LEU A 59 -3.06 -8.46 -2.95
CA LEU A 59 -3.78 -7.30 -3.46
C LEU A 59 -2.90 -6.37 -4.29
N SER A 60 -1.57 -6.31 -4.06
CA SER A 60 -0.66 -5.63 -5.01
C SER A 60 -0.69 -6.25 -6.40
N LYS A 61 -0.82 -7.58 -6.49
CA LYS A 61 -0.96 -8.29 -7.76
C LYS A 61 -2.31 -8.04 -8.43
N VAL A 62 -3.39 -7.97 -7.65
CA VAL A 62 -4.75 -7.63 -8.13
C VAL A 62 -4.82 -6.20 -8.66
N LEU A 63 -4.13 -5.26 -7.99
CA LEU A 63 -4.01 -3.86 -8.40
C LEU A 63 -3.34 -3.72 -9.79
N LEU A 64 -2.33 -4.56 -10.06
CA LEU A 64 -1.39 -4.45 -11.17
C LEU A 64 -1.61 -5.53 -12.25
N LEU A 65 -2.72 -5.45 -12.99
CA LEU A 65 -2.95 -6.35 -14.12
C LEU A 65 -2.34 -5.80 -15.42
N PRO A 66 -1.43 -6.55 -16.09
CA PRO A 66 -0.85 -6.12 -17.36
C PRO A 66 -1.90 -5.90 -18.44
N GLY A 67 -1.98 -4.70 -19.02
CA GLY A 67 -2.92 -4.39 -20.11
C GLY A 67 -4.30 -3.88 -19.67
N LEU A 68 -4.55 -3.70 -18.37
CA LEU A 68 -5.77 -3.08 -17.83
C LEU A 68 -5.48 -1.75 -17.14
N ASN A 69 -6.53 -0.94 -16.98
CA ASN A 69 -6.53 0.12 -15.98
C ASN A 69 -6.55 -0.49 -14.57
N THR A 70 -5.86 0.14 -13.63
CA THR A 70 -5.83 -0.24 -12.20
C THR A 70 -7.21 -0.61 -11.65
N ILE A 71 -7.28 -1.70 -10.89
CA ILE A 71 -8.51 -2.11 -10.20
C ILE A 71 -8.31 -1.94 -8.70
N VAL A 72 -8.92 -0.89 -8.14
CA VAL A 72 -9.10 -0.74 -6.69
C VAL A 72 -10.52 -1.15 -6.35
N VAL A 73 -10.66 -2.02 -5.37
CA VAL A 73 -11.94 -2.59 -4.93
C VAL A 73 -12.01 -2.59 -3.41
N ASP A 74 -13.16 -2.98 -2.87
CA ASP A 74 -13.41 -3.05 -1.42
C ASP A 74 -12.32 -3.79 -0.64
N ASP A 75 -11.77 -4.89 -1.18
CA ASP A 75 -10.65 -5.60 -0.53
C ASP A 75 -9.43 -4.67 -0.29
N HIS A 76 -9.11 -3.77 -1.23
CA HIS A 76 -8.02 -2.80 -1.09
C HIS A 76 -8.35 -1.76 -0.02
N PHE A 77 -9.57 -1.23 -0.02
CA PHE A 77 -10.00 -0.27 0.99
C PHE A 77 -9.98 -0.90 2.39
N GLY A 78 -10.41 -2.15 2.51
CA GLY A 78 -10.33 -2.94 3.73
C GLY A 78 -8.90 -3.12 4.22
N LEU A 79 -7.99 -3.52 3.33
CA LEU A 79 -6.58 -3.68 3.65
C LEU A 79 -5.95 -2.35 4.09
N TRP A 80 -6.11 -1.29 3.28
CA TRP A 80 -5.50 0.01 3.54
C TRP A 80 -6.02 0.64 4.82
N SER A 81 -7.33 0.59 5.06
CA SER A 81 -7.92 1.09 6.31
C SER A 81 -7.42 0.33 7.53
N TRP A 82 -7.33 -0.99 7.46
CA TRP A 82 -6.83 -1.79 8.58
C TRP A 82 -5.36 -1.51 8.88
N CYS A 83 -4.50 -1.52 7.85
CA CYS A 83 -3.09 -1.19 8.07
C CYS A 83 -2.91 0.24 8.58
N ALA A 84 -3.74 1.18 8.14
CA ALA A 84 -3.72 2.54 8.65
C ALA A 84 -4.12 2.62 10.12
N GLU A 85 -5.14 1.87 10.53
CA GLU A 85 -5.53 1.83 11.95
C GLU A 85 -4.39 1.29 12.82
N VAL A 86 -3.72 0.24 12.36
CA VAL A 86 -2.55 -0.34 13.03
C VAL A 86 -1.36 0.62 13.09
N LEU A 87 -1.07 1.36 12.01
CA LEU A 87 0.14 2.18 11.90
C LEU A 87 -0.04 3.61 12.40
N VAL A 88 -1.20 4.23 12.17
CA VAL A 88 -1.43 5.67 12.43
C VAL A 88 -2.71 5.98 13.20
N GLY A 89 -3.46 4.96 13.61
CA GLY A 89 -4.63 5.11 14.48
C GLY A 89 -4.26 5.72 15.84
N SER A 90 -5.28 6.11 16.60
CA SER A 90 -5.11 6.81 17.88
C SER A 90 -4.32 6.02 18.94
N ARG A 91 -4.40 4.68 18.87
CA ARG A 91 -3.69 3.75 19.76
C ARG A 91 -2.39 3.22 19.18
N SER A 92 -2.04 3.60 17.96
CA SER A 92 -0.77 3.19 17.37
C SER A 92 0.38 3.94 18.03
N GLU A 93 1.37 3.17 18.49
CA GLU A 93 2.67 3.65 18.97
C GLU A 93 3.76 3.46 17.90
N TYR A 94 3.37 3.13 16.66
CA TYR A 94 4.33 2.82 15.60
C TYR A 94 5.21 4.02 15.23
N PHE A 95 4.67 5.22 15.21
CA PHE A 95 5.44 6.45 14.98
C PHE A 95 5.68 7.17 16.30
N SER A 96 6.93 7.53 16.56
CA SER A 96 7.29 8.41 17.66
C SER A 96 6.86 9.86 17.40
N ASN A 97 6.91 10.71 18.44
CA ASN A 97 6.59 12.13 18.29
C ASN A 97 7.55 12.87 17.35
N GLU A 98 8.81 12.42 17.26
CA GLU A 98 9.82 12.98 16.34
C GLU A 98 9.51 12.64 14.88
N GLU A 99 8.72 11.60 14.63
CA GLU A 99 8.30 11.13 13.30
C GLU A 99 6.93 11.69 12.89
N HIS A 100 6.48 12.80 13.50
CA HIS A 100 5.16 13.38 13.25
C HIS A 100 4.89 13.73 11.77
N GLU A 101 5.90 14.24 11.06
CA GLU A 101 5.78 14.56 9.63
C GLU A 101 5.57 13.30 8.79
N MET A 102 6.30 12.22 9.11
CA MET A 102 6.15 10.93 8.44
C MET A 102 4.78 10.32 8.74
N LYS A 103 4.31 10.38 10.00
CA LYS A 103 2.94 9.97 10.38
C LYS A 103 1.89 10.75 9.59
N SER A 104 2.05 12.06 9.47
CA SER A 104 1.12 12.94 8.74
C SER A 104 1.09 12.63 7.24
N LEU A 105 2.25 12.37 6.64
CA LEU A 105 2.37 11.94 5.25
C LEU A 105 1.67 10.60 5.02
N PHE A 106 1.87 9.64 5.93
CA PHE A 106 1.20 8.34 5.90
C PHE A 106 -0.33 8.49 5.97
N GLN A 107 -0.83 9.31 6.91
CA GLN A 107 -2.25 9.60 7.05
C GLN A 107 -2.82 10.26 5.78
N ALA A 108 -2.09 11.20 5.17
CA ALA A 108 -2.49 11.84 3.92
C ALA A 108 -2.58 10.84 2.76
N SER A 109 -1.59 9.96 2.61
CA SER A 109 -1.60 8.89 1.60
C SER A 109 -2.77 7.93 1.79
N ILE A 110 -3.03 7.50 3.03
CA ILE A 110 -4.19 6.64 3.30
C ILE A 110 -5.50 7.35 2.98
N ARG A 111 -5.69 8.61 3.40
CA ARG A 111 -6.91 9.36 3.08
C ARG A 111 -7.11 9.51 1.58
N ALA A 112 -6.05 9.82 0.83
CA ALA A 112 -6.10 9.86 -0.63
C ALA A 112 -6.51 8.50 -1.22
N SER A 113 -6.03 7.40 -0.64
CA SER A 113 -6.39 6.04 -1.08
C SER A 113 -7.85 5.64 -0.74
N LEU A 114 -8.41 6.17 0.36
CA LEU A 114 -9.73 5.80 0.88
C LEU A 114 -10.85 6.77 0.50
N VAL A 115 -10.55 7.94 -0.07
CA VAL A 115 -11.55 9.02 -0.24
C VAL A 115 -12.75 8.63 -1.09
N ASN A 116 -12.56 7.71 -2.04
CA ASN A 116 -13.62 7.19 -2.91
C ASN A 116 -14.22 5.87 -2.40
N CYS A 117 -13.80 5.40 -1.22
CA CYS A 117 -14.44 4.28 -0.56
C CYS A 117 -15.84 4.71 -0.10
N LYS A 118 -16.86 4.00 -0.60
CA LYS A 118 -18.26 4.23 -0.23
C LYS A 118 -18.84 2.90 0.21
N LYS A 119 -19.63 2.95 1.28
CA LYS A 119 -20.44 1.81 1.69
C LYS A 119 -21.45 1.49 0.58
N PRO A 120 -21.52 0.24 0.09
CA PRO A 120 -22.55 -0.16 -0.84
C PRO A 120 -23.94 0.12 -0.25
N ALA A 121 -24.75 0.89 -0.97
CA ALA A 121 -26.10 1.23 -0.54
C ALA A 121 -26.98 -0.03 -0.48
N ARG A 122 -27.71 -0.20 0.63
CA ARG A 122 -28.62 -1.34 0.85
C ARG A 122 -30.01 -1.10 0.28
N SER A 123 -30.32 0.13 -0.08
CA SER A 123 -31.61 0.55 -0.63
C SER A 123 -31.44 1.73 -1.59
N SER A 124 -32.44 1.94 -2.46
CA SER A 124 -32.48 3.12 -3.33
C SER A 124 -32.56 4.43 -2.54
N GLU A 125 -33.16 4.41 -1.35
CA GLU A 125 -33.19 5.56 -0.45
C GLU A 125 -31.79 5.90 0.08
N GLU A 126 -31.03 4.91 0.55
CA GLU A 126 -29.64 5.11 0.99
C GLU A 126 -28.76 5.60 -0.18
N GLN A 127 -28.96 5.06 -1.39
CA GLN A 127 -28.26 5.51 -2.58
C GLN A 127 -28.56 6.97 -2.92
N GLN A 128 -29.83 7.38 -2.81
CA GLN A 128 -30.25 8.77 -3.04
C GLN A 128 -29.63 9.71 -1.99
N LEU A 129 -29.64 9.31 -0.72
CA LEU A 129 -29.02 10.08 0.37
C LEU A 129 -27.50 10.24 0.17
N GLN A 130 -26.81 9.18 -0.26
CA GLN A 130 -25.37 9.24 -0.59
C GLN A 130 -25.13 10.22 -1.74
N TYR A 131 -25.91 10.15 -2.81
CA TYR A 131 -25.81 11.08 -3.94
C TYR A 131 -26.05 12.54 -3.53
N GLU A 132 -27.10 12.80 -2.74
CA GLU A 132 -27.39 14.14 -2.23
C GLU A 132 -26.29 14.69 -1.32
N SER A 133 -25.67 13.84 -0.51
CA SER A 133 -24.51 14.22 0.32
C SER A 133 -23.32 14.63 -0.55
N GLU A 134 -23.06 13.93 -1.65
CA GLU A 134 -21.97 14.27 -2.58
C GLU A 134 -22.19 15.61 -3.30
N GLN A 135 -23.45 15.96 -3.59
CA GLN A 135 -23.77 17.25 -4.20
C GLN A 135 -23.61 18.43 -3.23
N LYS A 136 -23.58 18.18 -1.91
CA LYS A 136 -23.33 19.22 -0.89
C LYS A 136 -21.83 19.54 -0.73
N ILE A 137 -20.94 18.73 -1.30
CA ILE A 137 -19.50 18.98 -1.25
C ILE A 137 -19.18 20.22 -2.09
N PRO A 138 -18.44 21.21 -1.55
CA PRO A 138 -18.03 22.40 -2.32
C PRO A 138 -17.33 22.02 -3.63
N HIS A 139 -17.56 22.80 -4.70
CA HIS A 139 -17.08 22.50 -6.05
C HIS A 139 -15.60 22.07 -6.09
N HIS A 140 -14.68 22.90 -5.59
CA HIS A 140 -13.25 22.58 -5.60
C HIS A 140 -12.87 21.39 -4.73
N ALA A 141 -13.55 21.20 -3.59
CA ALA A 141 -13.32 20.03 -2.74
C ALA A 141 -13.67 18.76 -3.53
N ARG A 142 -14.81 18.72 -4.23
CA ARG A 142 -15.23 17.58 -5.05
C ARG A 142 -14.22 17.23 -6.14
N TYR A 143 -13.70 18.21 -6.89
CA TYR A 143 -12.65 17.96 -7.90
C TYR A 143 -11.36 17.47 -7.27
N PHE A 144 -10.97 18.01 -6.11
CA PHE A 144 -9.83 17.52 -5.36
C PHE A 144 -9.98 16.03 -4.95
N LEU A 145 -11.18 15.57 -4.57
CA LEU A 145 -11.44 14.15 -4.28
C LEU A 145 -11.32 13.28 -5.54
N TYR A 146 -11.76 13.78 -6.71
CA TYR A 146 -11.58 13.07 -7.99
C TYR A 146 -10.11 12.91 -8.38
N ASP A 147 -9.27 13.89 -8.04
CA ASP A 147 -7.82 13.85 -8.28
C ASP A 147 -7.04 13.05 -7.21
N SER A 148 -7.72 12.34 -6.32
CA SER A 148 -7.07 11.62 -5.22
C SER A 148 -6.03 10.58 -5.64
N SER A 149 -6.23 9.89 -6.77
CA SER A 149 -5.22 8.96 -7.31
C SER A 149 -3.97 9.69 -7.81
N LEU A 150 -4.15 10.87 -8.41
CA LEU A 150 -3.04 11.76 -8.80
C LEU A 150 -2.26 12.19 -7.55
N ILE A 151 -2.99 12.69 -6.54
CA ILE A 151 -2.42 13.11 -5.27
C ILE A 151 -1.63 11.97 -4.65
N LEU A 152 -2.23 10.78 -4.54
CA LEU A 152 -1.59 9.58 -3.98
C LEU A 152 -0.31 9.21 -4.75
N ALA A 153 -0.31 9.27 -6.09
CA ALA A 153 0.88 8.99 -6.89
C ALA A 153 2.03 9.95 -6.56
N TYR A 154 1.74 11.25 -6.40
CA TYR A 154 2.76 12.26 -6.10
C TYR A 154 3.28 12.19 -4.66
N ILE A 155 2.40 11.97 -3.67
CA ILE A 155 2.81 11.85 -2.27
C ILE A 155 3.31 10.44 -1.91
N GLY A 156 3.04 9.44 -2.75
CA GLY A 156 3.52 8.07 -2.56
C GLY A 156 5.04 7.94 -2.66
N PHE A 157 5.71 8.77 -3.47
CA PHE A 157 7.18 8.78 -3.55
C PHE A 157 7.85 9.25 -2.25
N PRO A 158 7.52 10.44 -1.69
CA PRO A 158 8.09 10.85 -0.41
C PRO A 158 7.67 9.92 0.73
N LEU A 159 6.48 9.30 0.67
CA LEU A 159 6.08 8.27 1.63
C LEU A 159 7.02 7.06 1.58
N LEU A 160 7.25 6.50 0.40
CA LEU A 160 8.16 5.37 0.23
C LEU A 160 9.58 5.76 0.62
N GLU A 161 10.06 6.94 0.21
CA GLU A 161 11.39 7.43 0.56
C GLU A 161 11.59 7.54 2.08
N SER A 162 10.65 8.16 2.79
CA SER A 162 10.70 8.26 4.25
C SER A 162 10.64 6.89 4.93
N THR A 163 9.80 5.98 4.43
CA THR A 163 9.71 4.59 4.90
C THR A 163 11.03 3.85 4.74
N LEU A 164 11.64 3.94 3.57
CA LEU A 164 12.92 3.29 3.28
C LEU A 164 14.04 3.86 4.14
N LYS A 165 14.12 5.17 4.33
CA LYS A 165 15.13 5.80 5.20
C LYS A 165 14.97 5.40 6.66
N ARG A 166 13.72 5.28 7.14
CA ARG A 166 13.43 4.78 8.48
C ARG A 166 13.89 3.33 8.68
N VAL A 167 13.53 2.45 7.75
CA VAL A 167 13.94 1.03 7.74
C VAL A 167 15.47 0.90 7.62
N SER A 168 16.12 1.83 6.93
CA SER A 168 17.58 1.89 6.73
C SER A 168 18.30 2.85 7.68
N SER A 169 17.73 3.15 8.84
CA SER A 169 18.25 4.15 9.80
C SER A 169 19.65 3.86 10.37
N THR A 170 20.13 2.62 10.23
CA THR A 170 21.51 2.21 10.53
C THR A 170 22.52 2.69 9.48
N TYR A 171 22.07 2.93 8.24
CA TYR A 171 22.88 3.37 7.12
C TYR A 171 22.59 4.82 6.68
N LEU A 172 21.36 5.31 6.85
CA LEU A 172 20.92 6.62 6.36
C LEU A 172 20.24 7.42 7.46
N ASN A 173 20.45 8.73 7.46
CA ASN A 173 19.61 9.68 8.17
C ASN A 173 18.34 9.98 7.35
N MET A 174 17.32 10.58 7.97
CA MET A 174 16.06 10.94 7.29
C MET A 174 16.25 11.99 6.17
N ASP A 175 17.28 12.82 6.27
CA ASP A 175 17.67 13.75 5.19
C ASP A 175 18.34 13.04 4.00
N GLY A 176 18.73 11.77 4.15
CA GLY A 176 19.47 10.98 3.14
C GLY A 176 20.99 10.99 3.30
N THR A 177 21.53 11.62 4.35
CA THR A 177 22.96 11.59 4.67
C THR A 177 23.37 10.18 5.12
N VAL A 178 24.46 9.66 4.58
CA VAL A 178 24.98 8.31 4.88
C VAL A 178 25.68 8.28 6.25
N LYS A 179 25.20 7.40 7.14
CA LYS A 179 25.75 7.13 8.49
C LYS A 179 26.78 6.00 8.51
N SER A 180 26.57 5.00 7.66
CA SER A 180 27.42 3.81 7.56
C SER A 180 27.71 3.52 6.10
N THR A 181 28.93 3.10 5.76
CA THR A 181 29.30 2.82 4.38
C THR A 181 28.51 1.61 3.84
N PHE A 182 28.05 1.70 2.60
CA PHE A 182 27.42 0.58 1.90
C PHE A 182 27.67 0.66 0.40
N GLN A 183 27.24 -0.35 -0.35
CA GLN A 183 27.37 -0.39 -1.79
C GLN A 183 26.10 -0.94 -2.42
N VAL A 184 25.72 -0.36 -3.56
CA VAL A 184 24.60 -0.86 -4.39
C VAL A 184 25.06 -1.03 -5.82
N LYS A 185 24.33 -1.82 -6.62
CA LYS A 185 24.60 -1.94 -8.06
C LYS A 185 23.96 -0.75 -8.79
N ASN A 186 24.74 -0.06 -9.62
CA ASN A 186 24.19 0.94 -10.55
C ASN A 186 23.42 0.28 -11.70
N ARG A 187 22.82 1.08 -12.60
CA ARG A 187 22.03 0.57 -13.74
C ARG A 187 22.83 -0.30 -14.72
N ALA A 188 24.14 -0.11 -14.77
CA ALA A 188 25.05 -0.94 -15.58
C ALA A 188 25.52 -2.20 -14.82
N GLY A 189 24.94 -2.51 -13.66
CA GLY A 189 25.32 -3.63 -12.81
C GLY A 189 26.64 -3.44 -12.05
N LYS A 190 27.27 -2.27 -12.16
CA LYS A 190 28.56 -2.00 -11.50
C LYS A 190 28.36 -1.54 -10.06
N PRO A 191 29.25 -1.94 -9.13
CA PRO A 191 29.35 -1.38 -7.80
C PRO A 191 29.33 0.15 -7.74
N ARG A 192 28.45 0.73 -6.93
CA ARG A 192 28.41 2.15 -6.55
C ARG A 192 28.57 2.25 -5.03
N PRO A 193 29.72 2.71 -4.52
CA PRO A 193 29.93 2.86 -3.09
C PRO A 193 29.32 4.16 -2.56
N TYR A 194 28.76 4.09 -1.35
CA TYR A 194 28.30 5.22 -0.56
C TYR A 194 29.18 5.36 0.69
N LYS A 195 29.78 6.54 0.87
CA LYS A 195 30.66 6.84 2.01
C LYS A 195 29.91 7.64 3.07
N ILE A 196 30.35 7.55 4.33
CA ILE A 196 29.81 8.34 5.43
C ILE A 196 29.87 9.83 5.08
N GLY A 197 28.79 10.56 5.35
CA GLY A 197 28.61 11.97 5.02
C GLY A 197 28.23 12.26 3.57
N ALA A 198 28.21 11.26 2.68
CA ALA A 198 27.67 11.42 1.34
C ALA A 198 26.14 11.47 1.36
N GLN A 199 25.54 11.93 0.26
CA GLN A 199 24.09 12.00 0.11
C GLN A 199 23.56 10.83 -0.73
N CYS A 200 22.55 10.12 -0.23
CA CYS A 200 21.78 9.13 -0.97
C CYS A 200 20.30 9.54 -1.03
N SER A 201 19.90 10.18 -2.13
CA SER A 201 18.51 10.61 -2.38
C SER A 201 17.80 9.80 -3.46
N SER A 202 18.39 8.68 -3.89
CA SER A 202 17.80 7.85 -4.95
C SER A 202 16.98 6.72 -4.32
N ILE A 203 15.65 6.78 -4.48
CA ILE A 203 14.73 5.71 -4.02
C ILE A 203 15.18 4.33 -4.52
N ARG A 204 15.64 4.23 -5.78
CA ARG A 204 16.21 3.00 -6.35
C ARG A 204 17.36 2.46 -5.51
N ASP A 205 18.32 3.32 -5.18
CA ASP A 205 19.52 2.89 -4.46
C ASP A 205 19.17 2.54 -3.01
N VAL A 206 18.23 3.26 -2.37
CA VAL A 206 17.75 2.89 -1.02
C VAL A 206 16.93 1.59 -1.05
N LEU A 207 16.13 1.32 -2.09
CA LEU A 207 15.44 0.03 -2.26
C LEU A 207 16.44 -1.13 -2.39
N ASN A 208 17.50 -0.96 -3.19
CA ASN A 208 18.56 -1.96 -3.30
C ASN A 208 19.31 -2.14 -1.98
N LEU A 209 19.62 -1.06 -1.24
CA LEU A 209 20.19 -1.15 0.09
C LEU A 209 19.30 -1.97 1.04
N VAL A 210 18.00 -1.68 1.07
CA VAL A 210 17.04 -2.42 1.89
C VAL A 210 17.03 -3.89 1.49
N TYR A 211 16.95 -4.19 0.19
CA TYR A 211 16.90 -5.56 -0.29
C TYR A 211 18.21 -6.33 -0.03
N ASP A 212 19.37 -5.75 -0.31
CA ASP A 212 20.65 -6.47 -0.25
C ASP A 212 21.18 -6.59 1.19
N GLU A 213 21.14 -5.51 1.97
CA GLU A 213 21.85 -5.37 3.26
C GLU A 213 20.94 -5.45 4.49
N ILE A 214 19.70 -4.98 4.41
CA ILE A 214 18.81 -4.86 5.59
C ILE A 214 17.83 -6.02 5.70
N ALA A 215 17.28 -6.45 4.57
CA ALA A 215 16.27 -7.49 4.53
C ALA A 215 16.88 -8.84 4.95
N ASP A 216 16.27 -9.45 5.97
CA ASP A 216 16.51 -10.84 6.32
C ASP A 216 15.93 -11.78 5.25
N SER A 217 16.09 -13.10 5.42
CA SER A 217 15.64 -14.09 4.44
C SER A 217 14.14 -13.98 4.12
N GLU A 218 13.33 -13.63 5.11
CA GLU A 218 11.88 -13.55 4.96
C GLU A 218 11.48 -12.29 4.20
N LEU A 219 11.99 -11.12 4.61
CA LEU A 219 11.71 -9.88 3.90
C LEU A 219 12.25 -9.91 2.46
N LYS A 220 13.39 -10.58 2.21
CA LYS A 220 13.92 -10.80 0.86
C LYS A 220 12.93 -11.56 -0.03
N VAL A 221 12.29 -12.61 0.49
CA VAL A 221 11.26 -13.36 -0.25
C VAL A 221 10.06 -12.46 -0.57
N LEU A 222 9.54 -11.72 0.41
CA LEU A 222 8.40 -10.82 0.21
C LEU A 222 8.70 -9.72 -0.81
N LEU A 223 9.87 -9.10 -0.72
CA LEU A 223 10.32 -8.09 -1.68
C LEU A 223 10.55 -8.68 -3.06
N GLN A 224 11.04 -9.92 -3.16
CA GLN A 224 11.22 -10.59 -4.44
C GLN A 224 9.86 -10.93 -5.09
N GLU A 225 8.86 -11.38 -4.33
CA GLU A 225 7.49 -11.55 -4.81
C GLU A 225 6.93 -10.22 -5.35
N PHE A 226 7.11 -9.12 -4.60
CA PHE A 226 6.70 -7.77 -5.02
C PHE A 226 7.42 -7.32 -6.31
N ARG A 227 8.74 -7.56 -6.42
CA ARG A 227 9.54 -7.27 -7.62
C ARG A 227 9.05 -8.03 -8.84
N VAL A 228 8.74 -9.32 -8.70
CA VAL A 228 8.19 -10.15 -9.79
C VAL A 228 6.85 -9.57 -10.27
N HIS A 229 6.02 -9.04 -9.38
CA HIS A 229 4.76 -8.39 -9.76
C HIS A 229 5.00 -7.12 -10.58
N ILE A 230 5.96 -6.28 -10.17
CA ILE A 230 6.33 -5.08 -10.94
C ILE A 230 6.89 -5.46 -12.32
N SER A 231 7.74 -6.49 -12.41
CA SER A 231 8.28 -6.98 -13.69
C SER A 231 7.19 -7.43 -14.68
N SER A 232 5.99 -7.77 -14.22
CA SER A 232 4.88 -8.12 -15.12
C SER A 232 4.33 -6.94 -15.92
N LEU A 233 4.61 -5.70 -15.48
CA LEU A 233 4.22 -4.47 -16.19
C LEU A 233 5.20 -4.11 -17.30
N ASP A 234 6.49 -4.32 -17.04
CA ASP A 234 7.61 -4.03 -17.94
C ASP A 234 8.78 -4.95 -17.53
N ASP A 235 9.07 -5.93 -18.38
CA ASP A 235 10.13 -6.91 -18.18
C ASP A 235 11.49 -6.44 -18.75
N SER A 236 11.53 -5.24 -19.35
CA SER A 236 12.73 -4.70 -20.01
C SER A 236 13.74 -4.07 -19.04
N GLN A 237 13.35 -3.83 -17.79
CA GLN A 237 14.19 -3.20 -16.78
C GLN A 237 13.99 -3.78 -15.38
N ASP A 238 14.95 -3.51 -14.49
CA ASP A 238 14.83 -3.91 -13.09
C ASP A 238 13.61 -3.22 -12.42
N PRO A 239 12.83 -3.93 -11.59
CA PRO A 239 11.67 -3.37 -10.89
C PRO A 239 11.91 -2.10 -10.08
N PHE A 240 13.05 -1.97 -9.41
CA PHE A 240 13.36 -0.78 -8.63
C PHE A 240 13.79 0.39 -9.53
N ASP A 241 14.38 0.07 -10.68
CA ASP A 241 14.60 1.05 -11.75
C ASP A 241 13.26 1.54 -12.35
N LEU A 242 12.29 0.65 -12.56
CA LEU A 242 10.95 1.01 -13.03
C LEU A 242 10.24 1.94 -12.03
N ILE A 243 10.21 1.60 -10.73
CA ILE A 243 9.66 2.48 -9.68
C ILE A 243 10.31 3.87 -9.72
N TYR A 244 11.63 3.93 -9.82
CA TYR A 244 12.33 5.20 -9.88
C TYR A 244 11.99 5.99 -11.15
N SER A 245 11.79 5.31 -12.29
CA SER A 245 11.41 5.94 -13.55
C SER A 245 9.99 6.52 -13.52
N TRP A 246 9.07 5.91 -12.78
CA TRP A 246 7.68 6.38 -12.66
C TRP A 246 7.59 7.81 -12.15
N ARG A 247 8.51 8.25 -11.30
CA ARG A 247 8.55 9.64 -10.82
C ARG A 247 8.66 10.66 -11.95
N ASN A 248 9.44 10.34 -12.98
CA ASN A 248 9.60 11.22 -14.14
C ASN A 248 8.49 10.99 -15.17
N GLN A 249 8.06 9.74 -15.38
CA GLN A 249 6.99 9.42 -16.33
C GLN A 249 5.63 10.01 -15.90
N SER A 250 5.34 10.02 -14.59
CA SER A 250 4.12 10.62 -14.03
C SER A 250 4.03 12.13 -14.30
N LEU A 251 5.17 12.82 -14.44
CA LEU A 251 5.21 14.24 -14.82
C LEU A 251 4.85 14.47 -16.30
N HIS A 252 4.97 13.44 -17.13
CA HIS A 252 4.72 13.50 -18.57
C HIS A 252 3.37 12.89 -18.98
N GLY A 253 2.54 12.47 -18.01
CA GLY A 253 1.16 12.01 -18.25
C GLY A 253 1.04 10.65 -18.96
N SER A 254 2.11 9.88 -19.03
CA SER A 254 2.15 8.60 -19.77
C SER A 254 1.77 7.37 -18.93
N THR A 255 1.41 7.55 -17.65
CA THR A 255 1.27 6.45 -16.70
C THR A 255 -0.02 6.53 -15.87
N ASN A 256 -0.55 5.38 -15.47
CA ASN A 256 -1.76 5.29 -14.65
C ASN A 256 -1.43 5.68 -13.19
N PHE A 257 -1.87 6.86 -12.74
CA PHE A 257 -1.57 7.38 -11.40
C PHE A 257 -2.07 6.45 -10.28
N GLN A 258 -3.21 5.80 -10.47
CA GLN A 258 -3.76 4.87 -9.48
C GLN A 258 -2.86 3.64 -9.30
N THR A 259 -2.28 3.13 -10.39
CA THR A 259 -1.29 2.04 -10.39
C THR A 259 -0.07 2.45 -9.56
N ILE A 260 0.52 3.60 -9.88
CA ILE A 260 1.72 4.10 -9.20
C ILE A 260 1.43 4.32 -7.72
N GLY A 261 0.40 5.11 -7.40
CA GLY A 261 0.03 5.46 -6.04
C GLY A 261 -0.25 4.23 -5.16
N GLY A 262 -1.07 3.30 -5.66
CA GLY A 262 -1.40 2.07 -4.94
C GLY A 262 -0.18 1.15 -4.75
N THR A 263 0.71 1.07 -5.74
CA THR A 263 1.94 0.25 -5.65
C THR A 263 2.91 0.80 -4.62
N LEU A 264 3.16 2.12 -4.65
CA LEU A 264 4.05 2.78 -3.70
C LEU A 264 3.49 2.70 -2.27
N LEU A 265 2.17 2.85 -2.12
CA LEU A 265 1.49 2.68 -0.84
C LEU A 265 1.63 1.25 -0.33
N ASN A 266 1.32 0.24 -1.15
CA ASN A 266 1.43 -1.17 -0.74
C ASN A 266 2.85 -1.57 -0.37
N LEU A 267 3.87 -1.09 -1.10
CA LEU A 267 5.27 -1.35 -0.75
C LEU A 267 5.64 -0.70 0.59
N SER A 268 5.15 0.52 0.84
CA SER A 268 5.36 1.21 2.13
C SER A 268 4.66 0.47 3.27
N LEU A 269 3.42 0.02 3.04
CA LEU A 269 2.65 -0.81 3.99
C LEU A 269 3.37 -2.13 4.27
N LEU A 270 3.88 -2.81 3.25
CA LEU A 270 4.64 -4.06 3.40
C LEU A 270 5.82 -3.87 4.35
N LEU A 271 6.65 -2.86 4.09
CA LEU A 271 7.83 -2.55 4.91
C LEU A 271 7.44 -2.18 6.35
N CYS A 272 6.41 -1.36 6.52
CA CYS A 272 5.96 -0.92 7.84
C CYS A 272 5.34 -2.05 8.65
N ILE A 273 4.44 -2.84 8.06
CA ILE A 273 3.81 -3.98 8.73
C ILE A 273 4.86 -5.04 9.04
N TYR A 274 5.78 -5.35 8.11
CA TYR A 274 6.86 -6.31 8.36
C TYR A 274 7.72 -5.92 9.58
N SER A 275 7.96 -4.62 9.77
CA SER A 275 8.73 -4.13 10.92
C SER A 275 8.02 -4.34 12.27
N LEU A 276 6.75 -4.72 12.28
CA LEU A 276 5.96 -5.06 13.47
C LEU A 276 5.95 -6.56 13.78
N LYS A 277 6.75 -7.41 13.11
CA LYS A 277 6.68 -8.88 13.25
C LYS A 277 6.68 -9.39 14.69
N ASP A 278 7.41 -8.73 15.58
CA ASP A 278 7.56 -9.15 16.98
C ASP A 278 6.42 -8.70 17.90
N ASN A 279 5.65 -7.66 17.51
CA ASN A 279 4.64 -7.03 18.36
C ASN A 279 3.26 -6.85 17.69
N TYR A 280 3.10 -7.30 16.44
CA TYR A 280 1.89 -7.11 15.65
C TYR A 280 0.64 -7.65 16.34
N GLU A 281 0.70 -8.87 16.90
CA GLU A 281 -0.47 -9.52 17.51
C GLU A 281 -0.98 -8.76 18.74
N GLU A 282 -0.07 -8.24 19.57
CA GLU A 282 -0.42 -7.43 20.73
C GLU A 282 -1.05 -6.10 20.30
N LEU A 283 -0.44 -5.43 19.31
CA LEU A 283 -0.92 -4.17 18.77
C LEU A 283 -2.29 -4.34 18.10
N ARG A 284 -2.48 -5.39 17.31
CA ARG A 284 -3.77 -5.75 16.70
C ARG A 284 -4.87 -5.84 17.75
N ASN A 285 -4.64 -6.56 18.85
CA ASN A 285 -5.64 -6.72 19.89
C ASN A 285 -6.04 -5.39 20.55
N LYS A 286 -5.05 -4.52 20.81
CA LYS A 286 -5.30 -3.15 21.32
C LYS A 286 -6.11 -2.31 20.34
N VAL A 287 -5.81 -2.42 19.05
CA VAL A 287 -6.49 -1.69 17.98
C VAL A 287 -7.93 -2.19 17.80
N ILE A 288 -8.18 -3.50 17.80
CA ILE A 288 -9.53 -4.07 17.70
C ILE A 288 -10.43 -3.55 18.83
N GLU A 289 -9.93 -3.52 20.06
CA GLU A 289 -10.68 -3.00 21.20
C GLU A 289 -11.05 -1.53 21.03
N GLN A 290 -10.17 -0.73 20.42
CA GLN A 290 -10.47 0.66 20.08
C GLN A 290 -11.54 0.75 18.99
N CYS A 291 -11.42 -0.01 17.90
CA CYS A 291 -12.43 -0.03 16.84
C CYS A 291 -13.82 -0.38 17.39
N ARG A 292 -13.92 -1.38 18.26
CA ARG A 292 -15.18 -1.77 18.92
C ARG A 292 -15.78 -0.64 19.77
N ARG A 293 -14.95 0.15 20.45
CA ARG A 293 -15.40 1.33 21.19
C ARG A 293 -15.85 2.45 20.27
N GLU A 294 -15.20 2.63 19.13
CA GLU A 294 -15.63 3.64 18.16
C GLU A 294 -16.93 3.26 17.46
N GLU A 295 -17.15 1.98 17.18
CA GLU A 295 -18.42 1.46 16.65
C GLU A 295 -19.62 1.73 17.58
N SER A 296 -19.40 1.91 18.88
CA SER A 296 -20.47 2.25 19.83
C SER A 296 -20.86 3.73 19.81
N HIS A 297 -20.19 4.57 19.02
CA HIS A 297 -20.49 5.99 18.88
C HIS A 297 -21.11 6.26 17.49
N ASP A 298 -22.07 7.19 17.42
CA ASP A 298 -22.76 7.55 16.16
C ASP A 298 -21.84 8.24 15.13
N HIS A 299 -20.62 8.61 15.52
CA HIS A 299 -19.66 9.32 14.68
C HIS A 299 -18.29 8.67 14.72
N LYS A 300 -17.74 8.42 13.53
CA LYS A 300 -16.37 7.95 13.36
C LYS A 300 -15.40 9.09 13.64
N SER A 301 -14.44 8.83 14.53
CA SER A 301 -13.42 9.81 14.88
C SER A 301 -12.53 10.13 13.66
N PRO A 302 -12.05 11.37 13.50
CA PRO A 302 -11.24 11.71 12.32
C PRO A 302 -9.89 11.01 12.29
N TRP A 303 -9.40 10.48 13.42
CA TRP A 303 -8.18 9.67 13.54
C TRP A 303 -8.43 8.16 13.42
N SER A 304 -9.64 7.75 13.08
CA SER A 304 -10.03 6.37 12.80
C SER A 304 -10.06 6.14 11.30
N PHE A 305 -9.47 5.04 10.87
CA PHE A 305 -9.39 4.61 9.48
C PHE A 305 -10.22 3.36 9.22
N TYR A 306 -10.36 2.47 10.22
CA TYR A 306 -11.09 1.20 10.10
C TYR A 306 -12.40 1.18 10.90
N PRO A 307 -13.51 0.59 10.37
CA PRO A 307 -13.69 0.04 9.01
C PRO A 307 -13.64 1.14 7.95
N PRO A 308 -13.43 0.85 6.65
CA PRO A 308 -13.16 1.89 5.64
C PRO A 308 -14.34 2.81 5.26
N TYR A 309 -15.52 2.61 5.85
CA TYR A 309 -16.76 3.33 5.57
C TYR A 309 -17.34 4.01 6.81
#